data_AF-A0A7K2FEA3-F1
#
_entry.id   AF-A0A7K2FEA3-F1
#
_cell.length_a   1.000
_cell.length_b   1.000
_cell.length_c   1.000
_cell.angle_alpha   90.00
_cell.angle_beta   90.00
_cell.angle_gamma   90.00
#
_symmetry.space_group_name_H-M   'P 1'
#
loop_
_entity.id
_entity.type
_entity.pdbx_description
1 polymer ?
#
loop_
_entity_poly.entity_id
_entity_poly.type
_entity_poly.pdbx_seq_one_letter_code
_entity_poly.pdbx_strand_id
1 'polypeptide(L)'
;AGAVAYGPALAARLSWRVLPWAAWAVSAAWIFSLALVDGWHTGIAARLTAPNEYLRVIGRFHDIPATLRDFDQHIVSGTPGAWPAHIAGHPPAATVTFVLLDRIGLGGGAWAGTWCVILGASASAAVLVALRALVDEPTARRAAPFLVFAPAAVWLGASADAYFAAVAAWGLACLALAVTRRSLLWAAASGLLLGLTLYLSYGLTLMAVVALAVLWLGRAGIRARPVLLVALVAGLAVVPVVFTLLGFNWWTGYHLLVIRYYQGIGGTRPYAYWIWANLACTAVITGPATAAGLGRAGSALARRTDPAAVRLALLA
;
A
#
# COMPACT_ATOMS: atom_id res chain seq x y z
N ALA A 1 -23.23 12.62 -6.84
CA ALA A 1 -23.52 13.97 -7.37
C ALA A 1 -22.76 15.07 -6.61
N GLY A 2 -22.93 15.21 -5.28
CA GLY A 2 -22.28 16.28 -4.50
C GLY A 2 -20.75 16.32 -4.55
N ALA A 3 -20.07 15.17 -4.44
CA ALA A 3 -18.61 15.09 -4.54
C ALA A 3 -18.05 15.57 -5.89
N VAL A 4 -18.74 15.25 -6.99
CA VAL A 4 -18.35 15.66 -8.35
C VAL A 4 -18.69 17.13 -8.60
N ALA A 5 -19.81 17.62 -8.06
CA ALA A 5 -20.27 19.00 -8.24
C ALA A 5 -19.48 20.01 -7.39
N TYR A 6 -19.18 19.68 -6.13
CA TYR A 6 -18.59 20.62 -5.17
C TYR A 6 -17.13 20.32 -4.81
N GLY A 7 -16.69 19.07 -4.99
CA GLY A 7 -15.33 18.65 -4.66
C GLY A 7 -14.23 19.45 -5.37
N PRO A 8 -14.30 19.67 -6.71
CA PRO A 8 -13.30 20.47 -7.41
C PRO A 8 -13.23 21.92 -6.93
N ALA A 9 -14.38 22.55 -6.66
CA ALA A 9 -14.45 23.92 -6.17
C ALA A 9 -13.86 24.05 -4.76
N LEU A 10 -14.15 23.10 -3.87
CA LEU A 10 -13.59 23.07 -2.51
C LEU A 10 -12.07 22.80 -2.53
N ALA A 11 -11.63 21.83 -3.33
CA ALA A 11 -10.21 21.50 -3.47
C ALA A 11 -9.39 22.65 -4.07
N ALA A 12 -10.00 23.51 -4.90
CA ALA A 12 -9.35 24.72 -5.41
C ALA A 12 -9.17 25.81 -4.34
N ARG A 13 -10.08 25.90 -3.36
CA ARG A 13 -10.11 26.96 -2.35
C ARG A 13 -9.30 26.65 -1.09
N LEU A 14 -9.16 25.38 -0.73
CA LEU A 14 -8.40 25.00 0.47
C LEU A 14 -6.92 25.34 0.34
N SER A 15 -6.28 25.76 1.43
CA SER A 15 -4.82 25.89 1.45
C SER A 15 -4.18 24.51 1.27
N TRP A 16 -3.02 24.45 0.61
CA TRP A 16 -2.33 23.17 0.42
C TRP A 16 -1.99 22.49 1.75
N ARG A 17 -1.77 23.27 2.81
CA ARG A 17 -1.50 22.72 4.15
C ARG A 17 -2.68 21.91 4.70
N VAL A 18 -3.91 22.26 4.32
CA VAL A 18 -5.14 21.62 4.80
C VAL A 18 -5.60 20.50 3.86
N LEU A 19 -5.37 20.64 2.55
CA LEU A 19 -5.94 19.73 1.55
C LEU A 19 -5.60 18.24 1.76
N PRO A 20 -4.34 17.80 2.01
CA PRO A 20 -4.06 16.39 2.26
C PRO A 20 -4.72 15.85 3.53
N TRP A 21 -4.76 16.64 4.61
CA TRP A 21 -5.43 16.25 5.85
C TRP A 21 -6.95 16.13 5.67
N ALA A 22 -7.55 17.07 4.94
CA ALA A 22 -8.97 17.02 4.61
C ALA A 22 -9.28 15.81 3.71
N ALA A 23 -8.45 15.53 2.70
CA ALA A 23 -8.62 14.36 1.85
C ALA A 23 -8.54 13.06 2.66
N TRP A 24 -7.58 12.95 3.58
CA TRP A 24 -7.49 11.81 4.47
C TRP A 24 -8.72 11.67 5.37
N ALA A 25 -9.16 12.75 6.03
CA ALA A 25 -10.30 12.71 6.94
C ALA A 25 -11.61 12.32 6.22
N VAL A 26 -11.85 12.88 5.02
CA VAL A 26 -13.02 12.54 4.22
C VAL A 26 -12.92 11.11 3.69
N SER A 27 -11.73 10.66 3.27
CA SER A 27 -11.52 9.27 2.84
C SER A 27 -11.75 8.27 3.98
N ALA A 28 -11.27 8.58 5.19
CA ALA A 28 -11.51 7.77 6.37
C ALA A 28 -13.01 7.72 6.70
N ALA A 29 -13.68 8.88 6.76
CA ALA A 29 -15.12 8.94 7.00
C ALA A 29 -15.92 8.16 5.95
N TRP A 30 -15.53 8.24 4.68
CA TRP A 30 -16.16 7.48 3.60
C TRP A 30 -15.96 5.96 3.75
N ILE A 31 -14.74 5.50 3.99
CA ILE A 31 -14.44 4.07 4.17
C ILE A 31 -15.13 3.53 5.44
N PHE A 32 -15.16 4.29 6.54
CA PHE A 32 -15.94 3.91 7.72
C PHE A 32 -17.42 3.82 7.40
N SER A 33 -17.97 4.78 6.64
CA SER A 33 -19.39 4.76 6.29
C SER A 33 -19.75 3.51 5.48
N LEU A 34 -18.88 3.11 4.54
CA LEU A 34 -19.03 1.88 3.77
C LEU A 34 -18.88 0.62 4.64
N ALA A 35 -17.86 0.58 5.51
CA ALA A 35 -17.65 -0.56 6.40
C ALA A 35 -18.81 -0.75 7.39
N LEU A 36 -19.43 0.34 7.84
CA LEU A 36 -20.52 0.32 8.82
C LEU A 36 -21.89 -0.03 8.22
N VAL A 37 -22.01 -0.22 6.90
CA VAL A 37 -23.26 -0.68 6.26
C VAL A 37 -23.71 -2.02 6.86
N ASP A 38 -22.76 -2.93 7.13
CA ASP A 38 -23.03 -4.23 7.75
C ASP A 38 -23.02 -4.18 9.30
N GLY A 39 -22.91 -2.98 9.88
CA GLY A 39 -22.75 -2.73 11.31
C GLY A 39 -21.32 -2.87 11.84
N TRP A 40 -21.04 -2.29 13.02
CA TRP A 40 -19.70 -2.25 13.63
C TRP A 40 -19.06 -3.63 13.79
N HIS A 41 -19.84 -4.61 14.26
CA HIS A 41 -19.34 -5.96 14.51
C HIS A 41 -18.87 -6.64 13.22
N THR A 42 -19.73 -6.73 12.22
CA THR A 42 -19.43 -7.41 10.95
C THR A 42 -18.45 -6.63 10.08
N GLY A 43 -18.64 -5.31 10.03
CA GLY A 43 -17.90 -4.40 9.15
C GLY A 43 -16.46 -4.11 9.58
N ILE A 44 -16.19 -4.13 10.90
CA ILE A 44 -14.90 -3.72 11.46
C ILE A 44 -14.37 -4.78 12.44
N ALA A 45 -15.09 -5.04 13.54
CA ALA A 45 -14.54 -5.80 14.66
C ALA A 45 -14.28 -7.29 14.35
N ALA A 46 -15.07 -7.90 13.46
CA ALA A 46 -14.95 -9.31 13.11
C ALA A 46 -14.18 -9.57 11.81
N ARG A 47 -13.88 -8.53 11.02
CA ARG A 47 -13.23 -8.71 9.70
C ARG A 47 -11.87 -9.38 9.83
N LEU A 48 -10.99 -8.84 10.67
CA LEU A 48 -9.63 -9.37 10.86
C LEU A 48 -9.56 -10.59 11.81
N THR A 49 -10.69 -11.06 12.33
CA THR A 49 -10.77 -12.28 13.16
C THR A 49 -11.38 -13.46 12.38
N ALA A 50 -11.67 -13.30 11.09
CA ALA A 50 -12.13 -14.40 10.24
C ALA A 50 -11.10 -15.54 10.17
N PRO A 51 -11.50 -16.77 9.78
CA PRO A 51 -10.63 -17.96 9.88
C PRO A 51 -9.25 -17.85 9.20
N ASN A 52 -9.16 -17.08 8.11
CA ASN A 52 -7.94 -16.90 7.34
C ASN A 52 -7.11 -15.66 7.72
N GLU A 53 -7.57 -14.88 8.69
CA GLU A 53 -7.08 -13.53 8.96
C GLU A 53 -6.04 -13.45 10.09
N TYR A 54 -5.29 -12.35 10.09
CA TYR A 54 -4.11 -12.12 10.93
C TYR A 54 -4.34 -12.31 12.43
N LEU A 55 -5.51 -11.98 12.96
CA LEU A 55 -5.71 -11.99 14.41
C LEU A 55 -5.86 -13.41 15.01
N ARG A 56 -5.99 -14.44 14.16
CA ARG A 56 -6.09 -15.84 14.63
C ARG A 56 -4.81 -16.36 15.27
N VAL A 57 -3.67 -15.76 14.96
CA VAL A 57 -2.36 -16.29 15.35
C VAL A 57 -1.63 -15.41 16.37
N ILE A 58 -2.23 -14.32 16.84
CA ILE A 58 -1.58 -13.38 17.77
C ILE A 58 -1.06 -14.09 19.02
N GLY A 59 -1.86 -15.00 19.58
CA GLY A 59 -1.47 -15.82 20.72
C GLY A 59 -0.29 -16.78 20.46
N ARG A 60 0.13 -17.00 19.21
CA ARG A 60 1.30 -17.85 18.89
C ARG A 60 2.62 -17.07 18.90
N PHE A 61 2.58 -15.73 18.98
CA PHE A 61 3.75 -14.85 18.97
C PHE A 61 4.13 -14.38 20.38
N HIS A 62 4.26 -15.32 21.33
CA HIS A 62 4.77 -15.00 22.67
C HIS A 62 6.24 -14.53 22.62
N ASP A 63 7.08 -15.25 21.89
CA ASP A 63 8.46 -14.89 21.55
C ASP A 63 8.56 -14.64 20.04
N ILE A 64 8.59 -13.36 19.65
CA ILE A 64 8.64 -12.94 18.24
C ILE A 64 9.88 -13.53 17.54
N PRO A 65 11.12 -13.36 18.04
CA PRO A 65 12.30 -14.01 17.46
C PRO A 65 12.16 -15.52 17.27
N ALA A 66 11.63 -16.25 18.25
CA ALA A 66 11.44 -17.70 18.11
C ALA A 66 10.41 -18.03 17.01
N THR A 67 9.25 -17.36 17.02
CA THR A 67 8.22 -17.57 16.00
C THR A 67 8.70 -17.21 14.60
N LEU A 68 9.57 -16.21 14.46
CA LEU A 68 10.16 -15.82 13.16
C LEU A 68 11.15 -16.85 12.62
N ARG A 69 11.97 -17.47 13.48
CA ARG A 69 12.85 -18.59 13.10
C ARG A 69 12.06 -19.81 12.61
N ASP A 70 10.94 -20.10 13.26
CA ASP A 70 10.11 -21.26 12.93
C ASP A 70 9.01 -20.94 11.90
N PHE A 71 8.94 -19.71 11.40
CA PHE A 71 7.82 -19.24 10.57
C PHE A 71 7.62 -20.10 9.33
N ASP A 72 8.72 -20.47 8.67
CA ASP A 72 8.73 -21.23 7.41
C ASP A 72 8.15 -22.64 7.56
N GLN A 73 8.31 -23.27 8.73
CA GLN A 73 7.83 -24.63 9.00
C GLN A 73 6.29 -24.74 8.95
N HIS A 74 5.61 -23.60 9.07
CA HIS A 74 4.15 -23.52 9.16
C HIS A 74 3.51 -22.94 7.88
N ILE A 75 4.28 -22.63 6.83
CA ILE A 75 3.73 -22.05 5.58
C ILE A 75 2.98 -23.10 4.75
N VAL A 76 3.55 -24.29 4.59
CA VAL A 76 3.00 -25.35 3.73
C VAL A 76 1.76 -25.98 4.38
N SER A 77 0.74 -26.32 3.58
CA SER A 77 -0.44 -27.03 4.09
C SER A 77 -0.12 -28.45 4.53
N GLY A 78 -0.82 -28.92 5.56
CA GLY A 78 -0.65 -30.26 6.11
C GLY A 78 0.47 -30.41 7.13
N THR A 79 1.23 -29.34 7.43
CA THR A 79 2.16 -29.36 8.56
C THR A 79 1.43 -29.10 9.89
N PRO A 80 1.93 -29.64 11.02
CA PRO A 80 1.38 -29.32 12.33
C PRO A 80 1.38 -27.81 12.58
N GLY A 81 0.23 -27.26 12.96
CA GLY A 81 0.12 -25.83 13.26
C GLY A 81 0.27 -24.91 12.04
N ALA A 82 -0.05 -25.37 10.83
CA ALA A 82 0.02 -24.53 9.62
C ALA A 82 -0.65 -23.16 9.79
N TRP A 83 -0.05 -22.12 9.20
CA TRP A 83 -0.57 -20.77 9.22
C TRP A 83 -1.89 -20.66 8.45
N PRO A 84 -2.84 -19.81 8.90
CA PRO A 84 -3.98 -19.42 8.09
C PRO A 84 -3.53 -18.74 6.79
N ALA A 85 -4.41 -18.74 5.79
CA ALA A 85 -4.04 -18.41 4.41
C ALA A 85 -3.36 -17.03 4.24
N HIS A 86 -3.82 -15.98 4.93
CA HIS A 86 -3.18 -14.66 4.81
C HIS A 86 -1.78 -14.64 5.44
N ILE A 87 -1.59 -15.28 6.58
CA ILE A 87 -0.28 -15.33 7.25
C ILE A 87 0.71 -16.19 6.46
N ALA A 88 0.27 -17.33 5.92
CA ALA A 88 1.09 -18.15 5.02
C ALA A 88 1.40 -17.43 3.69
N GLY A 89 0.50 -16.54 3.27
CA GLY A 89 0.53 -15.81 2.00
C GLY A 89 1.52 -14.65 1.94
N HIS A 90 1.99 -14.18 3.09
CA HIS A 90 2.74 -12.92 3.20
C HIS A 90 3.95 -13.06 4.15
N PRO A 91 4.97 -12.22 4.01
CA PRO A 91 6.03 -12.15 5.00
C PRO A 91 5.48 -11.59 6.34
N PRO A 92 6.20 -11.79 7.46
CA PRO A 92 5.59 -11.70 8.78
C PRO A 92 5.35 -10.28 9.31
N ALA A 93 5.73 -9.20 8.60
CA ALA A 93 5.67 -7.86 9.19
C ALA A 93 4.24 -7.41 9.51
N ALA A 94 3.25 -7.78 8.70
CA ALA A 94 1.85 -7.47 8.98
C ALA A 94 1.38 -8.13 10.29
N THR A 95 1.69 -9.41 10.47
CA THR A 95 1.40 -10.16 11.69
C THR A 95 2.11 -9.56 12.90
N VAL A 96 3.39 -9.22 12.77
CA VAL A 96 4.16 -8.55 13.82
C VAL A 96 3.55 -7.20 14.20
N THR A 97 3.08 -6.40 13.24
CA THR A 97 2.36 -5.15 13.52
C THR A 97 1.15 -5.38 14.42
N PHE A 98 0.30 -6.37 14.11
CA PHE A 98 -0.88 -6.66 14.94
C PHE A 98 -0.53 -7.25 16.31
N VAL A 99 0.55 -8.05 16.40
CA VAL A 99 1.09 -8.53 17.69
C VAL A 99 1.58 -7.36 18.54
N LEU A 100 2.26 -6.38 17.95
CA LEU A 100 2.73 -5.21 18.67
C LEU A 100 1.57 -4.32 19.13
N LEU A 101 0.52 -4.16 18.31
CA LEU A 101 -0.70 -3.47 18.72
C LEU A 101 -1.35 -4.14 19.92
N ASP A 102 -1.47 -5.47 19.90
CA ASP A 102 -1.99 -6.25 21.03
C ASP A 102 -1.17 -6.04 22.31
N ARG A 103 0.17 -6.08 22.21
CA ARG A 103 1.10 -5.88 23.33
C ARG A 103 1.02 -4.50 23.98
N ILE A 104 0.63 -3.46 23.22
CA ILE A 104 0.45 -2.10 23.76
C ILE A 104 -1.00 -1.82 24.21
N GLY A 105 -1.85 -2.84 24.29
CA GLY A 105 -3.24 -2.73 24.76
C GLY A 105 -4.25 -2.38 23.65
N LEU A 106 -3.84 -2.35 22.38
CA LEU A 106 -4.70 -2.14 21.21
C LEU A 106 -5.03 -3.47 20.53
N GLY A 107 -5.39 -4.48 21.34
CA GLY A 107 -5.68 -5.84 20.89
C GLY A 107 -7.08 -6.03 20.30
N GLY A 108 -7.24 -7.10 19.51
CA GLY A 108 -8.54 -7.48 18.95
C GLY A 108 -8.95 -6.75 17.66
N GLY A 109 -10.02 -7.26 17.04
CA GLY A 109 -10.39 -6.87 15.68
C GLY A 109 -10.93 -5.46 15.52
N ALA A 110 -11.50 -4.87 16.56
CA ALA A 110 -11.93 -3.48 16.54
C ALA A 110 -10.76 -2.51 16.33
N TRP A 111 -9.68 -2.68 17.10
CA TRP A 111 -8.47 -1.86 16.99
C TRP A 111 -7.73 -2.13 15.68
N ALA A 112 -7.53 -3.40 15.33
CA ALA A 112 -6.86 -3.77 14.08
C ALA A 112 -7.64 -3.28 12.83
N GLY A 113 -8.97 -3.40 12.83
CA GLY A 113 -9.80 -2.91 11.73
C GLY A 113 -9.76 -1.39 11.60
N THR A 114 -9.83 -0.68 12.72
CA THR A 114 -9.71 0.78 12.78
C THR A 114 -8.33 1.24 12.29
N TRP A 115 -7.26 0.56 12.70
CA TRP A 115 -5.89 0.79 12.23
C TRP A 115 -5.80 0.70 10.71
N CYS A 116 -6.34 -0.38 10.13
CA CYS A 116 -6.36 -0.60 8.69
C CYS A 116 -7.13 0.49 7.94
N VAL A 117 -8.32 0.88 8.42
CA VAL A 117 -9.13 1.93 7.78
C VAL A 117 -8.43 3.29 7.84
N ILE A 118 -7.94 3.68 9.02
CA ILE A 118 -7.29 4.98 9.22
C ILE A 118 -6.01 5.08 8.39
N LEU A 119 -5.13 4.08 8.44
CA LEU A 119 -3.92 4.11 7.62
C LEU A 119 -4.24 3.96 6.14
N GLY A 120 -5.13 3.05 5.75
CA GLY A 120 -5.56 2.85 4.37
C GLY A 120 -6.08 4.13 3.72
N ALA A 121 -6.95 4.85 4.42
CA ALA A 121 -7.48 6.14 3.96
C ALA A 121 -6.38 7.18 3.70
N SER A 122 -5.25 7.11 4.43
CA SER A 122 -4.14 8.06 4.29
C SER A 122 -3.40 7.93 2.95
N ALA A 123 -3.59 6.81 2.23
CA ALA A 123 -3.05 6.64 0.89
C ALA A 123 -3.49 7.76 -0.07
N SER A 124 -4.72 8.26 0.07
CA SER A 124 -5.22 9.41 -0.70
C SER A 124 -4.35 10.65 -0.51
N ALA A 125 -3.94 10.96 0.72
CA ALA A 125 -3.06 12.08 1.04
C ALA A 125 -1.64 11.84 0.51
N ALA A 126 -1.11 10.62 0.63
CA ALA A 126 0.20 10.25 0.12
C ALA A 126 0.28 10.47 -1.41
N VAL A 127 -0.73 10.02 -2.15
CA VAL A 127 -0.81 10.20 -3.61
C VAL A 127 -0.87 11.69 -3.97
N LEU A 128 -1.64 12.51 -3.24
CA LEU A 128 -1.67 13.96 -3.46
C LEU A 128 -0.31 14.62 -3.26
N VAL A 129 0.41 14.22 -2.22
CA VAL A 129 1.78 14.71 -1.95
C VAL A 129 2.73 14.32 -3.08
N ALA A 130 2.66 13.07 -3.56
CA ALA A 130 3.48 12.59 -4.66
C ALA A 130 3.18 13.33 -5.98
N LEU A 131 1.91 13.50 -6.32
CA LEU A 131 1.46 14.22 -7.53
C LEU A 131 1.94 15.68 -7.53
N ARG A 132 1.83 16.38 -6.39
CA ARG A 132 2.32 17.76 -6.29
C ARG A 132 3.84 17.84 -6.45
N ALA A 133 4.57 16.88 -5.90
CA ALA A 133 6.02 16.88 -5.96
C ALA A 133 6.54 16.60 -7.39
N LEU A 134 5.93 15.65 -8.10
CA LEU A 134 6.42 15.18 -9.41
C LEU A 134 5.84 15.96 -10.60
N VAL A 135 4.59 16.41 -10.48
CA VAL A 135 3.84 17.07 -11.56
C VAL A 135 3.65 18.54 -11.22
N ASP A 136 2.58 18.89 -10.50
CA ASP A 136 2.26 20.24 -10.06
C ASP A 136 1.09 20.25 -9.05
N GLU A 137 0.90 21.37 -8.34
CA GLU A 137 -0.16 21.54 -7.35
C GLU A 137 -1.59 21.58 -7.95
N PRO A 138 -1.86 22.32 -9.05
CA PRO A 138 -3.16 22.26 -9.73
C PRO A 138 -3.62 20.84 -10.11
N THR A 139 -2.74 20.02 -10.65
CA THR A 139 -3.04 18.62 -11.02
C THR A 139 -3.38 17.79 -9.79
N ALA A 140 -2.60 17.91 -8.71
CA ALA A 140 -2.90 17.23 -7.45
C ALA A 140 -4.27 17.66 -6.89
N ARG A 141 -4.60 18.96 -6.91
CA ARG A 141 -5.90 19.47 -6.47
C ARG A 141 -7.07 18.89 -7.26
N ARG A 142 -6.93 18.76 -8.58
CA ARG A 142 -7.95 18.13 -9.44
C ARG A 142 -8.12 16.65 -9.13
N ALA A 143 -7.07 15.94 -8.73
CA ALA A 143 -7.14 14.53 -8.39
C ALA A 143 -7.84 14.27 -7.04
N ALA A 144 -7.81 15.22 -6.09
CA ALA A 144 -8.27 15.01 -4.72
C ALA A 144 -9.70 14.43 -4.59
N PRO A 145 -10.74 14.95 -5.27
CA PRO A 145 -12.08 14.39 -5.15
C PRO A 145 -12.16 12.95 -5.69
N PHE A 146 -11.43 12.64 -6.76
CA PHE A 146 -11.43 11.31 -7.36
C PHE A 146 -10.70 10.28 -6.50
N LEU A 147 -9.63 10.69 -5.81
CA LEU A 147 -8.90 9.82 -4.89
C LEU A 147 -9.73 9.49 -3.64
N VAL A 148 -10.43 10.50 -3.09
CA VAL A 148 -11.25 10.34 -1.87
C VAL A 148 -12.43 9.41 -2.10
N PHE A 149 -13.12 9.55 -3.25
CA PHE A 149 -14.31 8.78 -3.59
C PHE A 149 -14.05 7.68 -4.62
N ALA A 150 -12.79 7.25 -4.76
CA ALA A 150 -12.44 6.16 -5.66
C ALA A 150 -13.23 4.89 -5.29
N PRO A 151 -13.71 4.11 -6.28
CA PRO A 151 -14.37 2.83 -6.01
C PRO A 151 -13.53 1.88 -5.15
N ALA A 152 -12.20 2.02 -5.20
CA ALA A 152 -11.24 1.39 -4.31
C ALA A 152 -11.65 1.40 -2.82
N ALA A 153 -12.33 2.45 -2.36
CA ALA A 153 -12.81 2.58 -0.98
C ALA A 153 -13.67 1.39 -0.50
N VAL A 154 -14.37 0.71 -1.41
CA VAL A 154 -15.17 -0.48 -1.11
C VAL A 154 -14.29 -1.66 -0.66
N TRP A 155 -13.10 -1.80 -1.24
CA TRP A 155 -12.14 -2.87 -0.89
C TRP A 155 -11.13 -2.45 0.18
N LEU A 156 -10.90 -1.14 0.35
CA LEU A 156 -10.00 -0.57 1.36
C LEU A 156 -10.58 -0.54 2.78
N GLY A 157 -11.68 -1.25 3.06
CA GLY A 157 -12.31 -1.35 4.38
C GLY A 157 -11.38 -1.89 5.48
N ALA A 158 -11.94 -2.52 6.53
CA ALA A 158 -11.14 -3.13 7.60
C ALA A 158 -10.32 -4.36 7.11
N SER A 159 -9.29 -4.10 6.30
CA SER A 159 -8.44 -5.06 5.60
C SER A 159 -6.97 -4.69 5.75
N ALA A 160 -6.12 -5.68 5.99
CA ALA A 160 -4.67 -5.50 6.05
C ALA A 160 -4.10 -4.94 4.73
N ASP A 161 -4.69 -5.27 3.58
CA ASP A 161 -4.24 -4.77 2.28
C ASP A 161 -4.35 -3.25 2.16
N ALA A 162 -5.34 -2.63 2.83
CA ALA A 162 -5.48 -1.18 2.87
C ALA A 162 -4.29 -0.54 3.61
N TYR A 163 -3.88 -1.13 4.72
CA TYR A 163 -2.66 -0.74 5.44
C TYR A 163 -1.41 -0.92 4.56
N PHE A 164 -1.30 -2.02 3.81
CA PHE A 164 -0.14 -2.26 2.94
C PHE A 164 -0.06 -1.23 1.80
N ALA A 165 -1.20 -0.94 1.17
CA ALA A 165 -1.31 0.07 0.13
C ALA A 165 -0.90 1.46 0.64
N ALA A 166 -1.29 1.81 1.87
CA ALA A 166 -0.88 3.07 2.48
C ALA A 166 0.63 3.16 2.73
N VAL A 167 1.25 2.09 3.24
CA VAL A 167 2.71 2.05 3.44
C VAL A 167 3.45 2.21 2.12
N ALA A 168 3.01 1.50 1.07
CA ALA A 168 3.59 1.64 -0.27
C ALA A 168 3.40 3.06 -0.83
N ALA A 169 2.20 3.64 -0.71
CA ALA A 169 1.89 4.98 -1.19
C ALA A 169 2.75 6.04 -0.47
N TRP A 170 2.92 5.95 0.85
CA TRP A 170 3.80 6.85 1.60
C TRP A 170 5.28 6.63 1.28
N GLY A 171 5.72 5.40 1.03
CA GLY A 171 7.07 5.10 0.56
C GLY A 171 7.38 5.81 -0.77
N LEU A 172 6.43 5.78 -1.72
CA LEU A 172 6.52 6.49 -3.00
C LEU A 172 6.40 8.01 -2.86
N ALA A 173 5.53 8.51 -1.98
CA ALA A 173 5.42 9.94 -1.70
C ALA A 173 6.71 10.50 -1.07
N CYS A 174 7.32 9.77 -0.13
CA CYS A 174 8.62 10.11 0.43
C CYS A 174 9.70 10.07 -0.66
N LEU A 175 9.67 9.10 -1.57
CA LEU A 175 10.61 9.02 -2.70
C LEU A 175 10.49 10.26 -3.59
N ALA A 176 9.27 10.63 -3.95
CA ALA A 176 8.98 11.82 -4.73
C ALA A 176 9.52 13.10 -4.06
N LEU A 177 9.30 13.25 -2.74
CA LEU A 177 9.86 14.36 -1.97
C LEU A 177 11.39 14.32 -1.89
N ALA A 178 11.98 13.13 -1.75
CA ALA A 178 13.42 12.93 -1.69
C ALA A 178 14.11 13.42 -2.96
N VAL A 179 13.61 13.02 -4.12
CA VAL A 179 14.23 13.36 -5.42
C VAL A 179 13.94 14.80 -5.85
N THR A 180 12.79 15.36 -5.47
CA THR A 180 12.41 16.74 -5.85
C THR A 180 13.00 17.79 -4.91
N ARG A 181 13.01 17.52 -3.60
CA ARG A 181 13.59 18.41 -2.59
C ARG A 181 15.05 18.10 -2.25
N ARG A 182 15.61 17.03 -2.82
CA ARG A 182 16.99 16.57 -2.58
C ARG A 182 17.29 16.31 -1.10
N SER A 183 16.33 15.74 -0.38
CA SER A 183 16.39 15.52 1.07
C SER A 183 16.80 14.08 1.42
N LEU A 184 17.85 13.94 2.24
CA LEU A 184 18.31 12.64 2.75
C LEU A 184 17.31 11.99 3.71
N LEU A 185 16.63 12.79 4.53
CA LEU A 185 15.62 12.30 5.46
C LEU A 185 14.46 11.62 4.71
N TRP A 186 13.96 12.26 3.65
CA TRP A 186 12.89 11.68 2.83
C TRP A 186 13.37 10.45 2.04
N ALA A 187 14.65 10.42 1.63
CA ALA A 187 15.23 9.26 0.98
C ALA A 187 15.29 8.06 1.94
N ALA A 188 15.80 8.26 3.16
CA ALA A 188 15.87 7.22 4.18
C ALA A 188 14.47 6.75 4.61
N ALA A 189 13.52 7.67 4.82
CA ALA A 189 12.14 7.32 5.16
C ALA A 189 11.45 6.54 4.03
N SER A 190 11.66 6.95 2.77
CA SER A 190 11.19 6.20 1.60
C SER A 190 11.76 4.79 1.57
N GLY A 191 13.07 4.66 1.77
CA GLY A 191 13.76 3.38 1.84
C GLY A 191 13.12 2.48 2.90
N LEU A 192 13.02 2.98 4.13
CA LEU A 192 12.43 2.24 5.25
C LEU A 192 11.02 1.73 4.95
N LEU A 193 10.16 2.59 4.42
CA LEU A 193 8.78 2.22 4.08
C LEU A 193 8.72 1.22 2.92
N LEU A 194 9.56 1.37 1.89
CA LEU A 194 9.63 0.41 0.78
C LEU A 194 10.22 -0.94 1.23
N GLY A 195 11.20 -0.94 2.13
CA GLY A 195 11.70 -2.14 2.78
C GLY A 195 10.62 -2.84 3.61
N LEU A 196 9.81 -2.07 4.34
CA LEU A 196 8.63 -2.58 5.04
C LEU A 196 7.60 -3.17 4.06
N THR A 197 7.32 -2.50 2.95
CA THR A 197 6.42 -3.00 1.89
C THR A 197 6.80 -4.40 1.41
N LEU A 198 8.11 -4.68 1.22
CA LEU A 198 8.60 -6.01 0.83
C LEU A 198 8.31 -7.10 1.87
N TYR A 199 8.13 -6.72 3.13
CA TYR A 199 7.83 -7.61 4.24
C TYR A 199 6.34 -7.62 4.64
N LEU A 200 5.53 -6.75 4.05
CA LEU A 200 4.07 -6.78 4.20
C LEU A 200 3.42 -7.71 3.18
N SER A 201 3.93 -7.78 1.95
CA SER A 201 3.41 -8.70 0.93
C SER A 201 4.43 -8.94 -0.19
N TYR A 202 4.62 -10.21 -0.57
CA TYR A 202 5.46 -10.59 -1.71
C TYR A 202 5.01 -9.93 -3.03
N GLY A 203 3.70 -9.73 -3.22
CA GLY A 203 3.15 -9.10 -4.42
C GLY A 203 3.51 -7.63 -4.56
N LEU A 204 3.83 -6.95 -3.46
CA LEU A 204 4.20 -5.52 -3.48
C LEU A 204 5.64 -5.28 -3.93
N THR A 205 6.42 -6.33 -4.21
CA THR A 205 7.66 -6.23 -4.99
C THR A 205 7.45 -5.49 -6.32
N LEU A 206 6.26 -5.58 -6.92
CA LEU A 206 5.87 -4.86 -8.13
C LEU A 206 5.94 -3.33 -7.98
N MET A 207 5.85 -2.80 -6.75
CA MET A 207 6.01 -1.36 -6.49
C MET A 207 7.42 -0.86 -6.82
N ALA A 208 8.40 -1.76 -6.98
CA ALA A 208 9.72 -1.41 -7.49
C ALA A 208 9.64 -0.74 -8.88
N VAL A 209 8.70 -1.17 -9.75
CA VAL A 209 8.50 -0.57 -11.07
C VAL A 209 8.07 0.89 -10.94
N VAL A 210 7.12 1.17 -10.04
CA VAL A 210 6.64 2.54 -9.79
C VAL A 210 7.74 3.38 -9.12
N ALA A 211 8.49 2.81 -8.18
CA ALA A 211 9.63 3.48 -7.56
C ALA A 211 10.71 3.87 -8.59
N LEU A 212 11.02 2.97 -9.52
CA LEU A 212 11.94 3.24 -10.64
C LEU A 212 11.42 4.36 -11.55
N ALA A 213 10.11 4.40 -11.84
CA ALA A 213 9.50 5.50 -12.57
C ALA A 213 9.68 6.84 -11.84
N VAL A 214 9.45 6.88 -10.52
CA VAL A 214 9.67 8.08 -9.69
C VAL A 214 11.15 8.51 -9.70
N LEU A 215 12.09 7.57 -9.56
CA LEU A 215 13.53 7.85 -9.64
C LEU A 215 13.91 8.41 -11.01
N TRP A 216 13.34 7.86 -12.09
CA TRP A 216 13.59 8.32 -13.44
C TRP A 216 13.03 9.73 -13.68
N LEU A 217 11.82 10.02 -13.20
CA LEU A 217 11.24 11.37 -13.22
C LEU A 217 12.08 12.37 -12.40
N GLY A 218 12.61 11.92 -11.27
CA GLY A 218 13.46 12.67 -10.35
C GLY A 218 14.96 12.67 -10.68
N ARG A 219 15.38 12.12 -11.83
CA ARG A 219 16.79 11.86 -12.17
C ARG A 219 17.70 13.09 -12.08
N ALA A 220 17.18 14.28 -12.36
CA ALA A 220 17.95 15.51 -12.24
C ALA A 220 18.33 15.82 -10.78
N GLY A 221 17.42 15.53 -9.83
CA GLY A 221 17.68 15.66 -8.40
C GLY A 221 18.71 14.64 -7.90
N ILE A 222 18.62 13.40 -8.39
CA ILE A 222 19.58 12.33 -8.08
C ILE A 222 20.97 12.67 -8.60
N ARG A 223 21.09 13.11 -9.87
CA ARG A 223 22.39 13.52 -10.45
C ARG A 223 23.03 14.67 -9.67
N ALA A 224 22.22 15.60 -9.18
CA ALA A 224 22.71 16.72 -8.37
C ALA A 224 23.14 16.28 -6.95
N ARG A 225 22.59 15.20 -6.39
CA ARG A 225 22.90 14.71 -5.05
C ARG A 225 22.85 13.18 -4.99
N PRO A 226 23.85 12.46 -5.52
CA PRO A 226 23.81 11.00 -5.66
C PRO A 226 23.73 10.26 -4.32
N VAL A 227 24.20 10.88 -3.23
CA VAL A 227 24.08 10.34 -1.86
C VAL A 227 22.63 10.08 -1.42
N LEU A 228 21.62 10.63 -2.12
CA LEU A 228 20.21 10.27 -1.93
C LEU A 228 19.97 8.76 -2.14
N LEU A 229 20.66 8.13 -3.10
CA LEU A 229 20.53 6.70 -3.34
C LEU A 229 21.11 5.87 -2.19
N VAL A 230 22.19 6.35 -1.57
CA VAL A 230 22.78 5.69 -0.39
C VAL A 230 21.80 5.73 0.78
N ALA A 231 21.20 6.89 1.05
CA ALA A 231 20.19 7.02 2.10
C ALA A 231 18.95 6.16 1.82
N LEU A 232 18.50 6.11 0.57
CA LEU A 232 17.39 5.26 0.13
C LEU A 232 17.68 3.78 0.36
N VAL A 233 18.83 3.29 -0.11
CA VAL A 233 19.24 1.89 0.04
C VAL A 233 19.47 1.54 1.51
N ALA A 234 20.09 2.42 2.28
CA ALA A 234 20.28 2.23 3.71
C ALA A 234 18.95 2.07 4.45
N GLY A 235 17.96 2.94 4.17
CA GLY A 235 16.61 2.80 4.71
C GLY A 235 15.95 1.49 4.27
N LEU A 236 16.06 1.15 2.98
CA LEU A 236 15.46 -0.07 2.41
C LEU A 236 16.02 -1.35 3.02
N ALA A 237 17.30 -1.35 3.40
CA ALA A 237 17.94 -2.49 4.03
C ALA A 237 17.51 -2.72 5.49
N VAL A 238 16.96 -1.72 6.19
CA VAL A 238 16.62 -1.82 7.63
C VAL A 238 15.70 -3.00 7.91
N VAL A 239 14.55 -3.08 7.23
CA VAL A 239 13.57 -4.14 7.50
C VAL A 239 14.10 -5.53 7.09
N PRO A 240 14.67 -5.72 5.88
CA PRO A 240 15.31 -6.98 5.52
C PRO A 240 16.36 -7.44 6.52
N VAL A 241 17.26 -6.55 6.95
CA VAL A 241 18.32 -6.88 7.90
C VAL A 241 17.72 -7.27 9.26
N VAL A 242 16.79 -6.49 9.80
CA VAL A 242 16.17 -6.79 11.09
C VAL A 242 15.48 -8.16 11.07
N PHE A 243 14.64 -8.44 10.07
CA PHE A 243 13.95 -9.73 9.99
C PHE A 243 14.89 -10.91 9.74
N THR A 244 15.95 -10.70 8.94
CA THR A 244 16.98 -11.73 8.71
C THR A 244 17.73 -12.05 10.01
N LEU A 245 18.11 -11.02 10.79
CA LEU A 245 18.75 -11.19 12.09
C LEU A 245 17.82 -11.84 13.12
N LEU A 246 16.51 -11.61 13.02
CA LEU A 246 15.49 -12.29 13.81
C LEU A 246 15.19 -13.71 13.33
N GLY A 247 15.82 -14.16 12.23
CA GLY A 247 15.79 -15.55 11.78
C GLY A 247 14.78 -15.87 10.68
N PHE A 248 14.13 -14.87 10.08
CA PHE A 248 13.23 -15.08 8.95
C PHE A 248 13.96 -14.95 7.61
N ASN A 249 13.85 -15.96 6.74
CA ASN A 249 14.42 -15.94 5.40
C ASN A 249 13.34 -15.68 4.33
N TRP A 250 13.38 -14.49 3.73
CA TRP A 250 12.41 -14.06 2.74
C TRP A 250 12.32 -14.97 1.51
N TRP A 251 13.47 -15.49 1.02
CA TRP A 251 13.51 -16.34 -0.16
C TRP A 251 12.93 -17.73 0.11
N THR A 252 13.29 -18.33 1.25
CA THR A 252 12.71 -19.60 1.70
C THR A 252 11.20 -19.47 1.85
N GLY A 253 10.74 -18.42 2.53
CA GLY A 253 9.32 -18.12 2.67
C GLY A 253 8.61 -17.99 1.33
N TYR A 254 9.21 -17.31 0.34
CA TYR A 254 8.64 -17.19 -1.01
C TYR A 254 8.52 -18.54 -1.72
N HIS A 255 9.55 -19.38 -1.68
CA HIS A 255 9.51 -20.71 -2.30
C HIS A 255 8.44 -21.60 -1.67
N LEU A 256 8.31 -21.58 -0.34
CA LEU A 256 7.28 -22.31 0.38
C LEU A 256 5.88 -21.75 0.10
N LEU A 257 5.76 -20.43 -0.06
CA LEU A 257 4.52 -19.79 -0.50
C LEU A 257 4.09 -20.30 -1.88
N VAL A 258 5.01 -20.45 -2.84
CA VAL A 258 4.65 -20.98 -4.16
C VAL A 258 4.03 -22.38 -4.04
N ILE A 259 4.61 -23.25 -3.19
CA ILE A 259 4.03 -24.57 -2.90
C ILE A 259 2.63 -24.41 -2.28
N ARG A 260 2.49 -23.59 -1.24
CA ARG A 260 1.22 -23.31 -0.56
C ARG A 260 0.16 -22.73 -1.50
N TYR A 261 0.56 -21.91 -2.46
CA TYR A 261 -0.31 -21.30 -3.46
C TYR A 261 -0.93 -22.34 -4.38
N TYR A 262 -0.12 -23.29 -4.87
CA TYR A 262 -0.62 -24.40 -5.71
C TYR A 262 -1.39 -25.46 -4.91
N GLN A 263 -1.14 -25.61 -3.61
CA GLN A 263 -2.01 -26.39 -2.71
C GLN A 263 -3.40 -25.75 -2.51
N GLY A 264 -3.53 -24.44 -2.77
CA GLY A 264 -4.76 -23.68 -2.59
C GLY A 264 -5.38 -23.23 -3.92
N ILE A 265 -5.69 -21.93 -4.02
CA ILE A 265 -6.43 -21.36 -5.15
C ILE A 265 -5.63 -21.42 -6.46
N GLY A 266 -4.29 -21.41 -6.39
CA GLY A 266 -3.44 -21.55 -7.56
C GLY A 266 -3.55 -22.91 -8.27
N GLY A 267 -3.95 -23.96 -7.54
CA GLY A 267 -4.20 -25.29 -8.12
C GLY A 267 -5.54 -25.40 -8.85
N THR A 268 -6.47 -24.46 -8.64
CA THR A 268 -7.83 -24.50 -9.22
C THR A 268 -8.08 -23.39 -10.25
N ARG A 269 -7.38 -22.26 -10.17
CA ARG A 269 -7.52 -21.14 -11.10
C ARG A 269 -6.35 -21.09 -12.09
N PRO A 270 -6.60 -21.14 -13.42
CA PRO A 270 -5.52 -21.06 -14.40
C PRO A 270 -4.83 -19.69 -14.33
N TYR A 271 -3.56 -19.61 -14.72
CA TYR A 271 -2.81 -18.35 -14.66
C TYR A 271 -3.49 -17.20 -15.43
N ALA A 272 -4.14 -17.50 -16.55
CA ALA A 272 -4.91 -16.54 -17.34
C ALA A 272 -6.02 -15.84 -16.54
N TYR A 273 -6.61 -16.51 -15.54
CA TYR A 273 -7.59 -15.89 -14.64
C TYR A 273 -6.99 -14.66 -13.96
N TRP A 274 -5.75 -14.76 -13.46
CA TRP A 274 -5.12 -13.65 -12.73
C TRP A 274 -4.77 -12.47 -13.62
N ILE A 275 -4.35 -12.72 -14.86
CA ILE A 275 -4.09 -11.65 -15.84
C ILE A 275 -5.37 -10.82 -16.03
N TRP A 276 -6.48 -11.48 -16.40
CA TRP A 276 -7.71 -10.78 -16.72
C TRP A 276 -8.45 -10.24 -15.49
N ALA A 277 -8.47 -11.00 -14.39
CA ALA A 277 -9.08 -10.54 -13.14
C ALA A 277 -8.35 -9.33 -12.57
N ASN A 278 -7.01 -9.31 -12.58
CA ASN A 278 -6.26 -8.15 -12.08
C ASN A 278 -6.50 -6.90 -12.94
N LEU A 279 -6.55 -7.03 -14.27
CA LEU A 279 -6.88 -5.91 -15.16
C LEU A 279 -8.31 -5.40 -14.93
N ALA A 280 -9.29 -6.31 -14.81
CA ALA A 280 -10.67 -5.96 -14.52
C ALA A 280 -10.81 -5.28 -13.15
N CYS A 281 -10.21 -5.85 -12.11
CA CYS A 281 -10.17 -5.25 -10.77
C CYS A 281 -9.52 -3.88 -10.80
N THR A 282 -8.41 -3.69 -11.52
CA THR A 282 -7.75 -2.39 -11.66
C THR A 282 -8.69 -1.36 -12.29
N ALA A 283 -9.39 -1.72 -13.37
CA ALA A 283 -10.34 -0.82 -14.04
C ALA A 283 -11.52 -0.45 -13.12
N VAL A 284 -12.04 -1.41 -12.35
CA VAL A 284 -13.16 -1.20 -11.41
C VAL A 284 -12.71 -0.32 -10.23
N ILE A 285 -11.60 -0.67 -9.59
CA ILE A 285 -11.07 -0.02 -8.37
C ILE A 285 -10.67 1.43 -8.65
N THR A 286 -10.03 1.69 -9.80
CA THR A 286 -9.62 3.04 -10.19
C THR A 286 -10.77 3.85 -10.80
N GLY A 287 -11.81 3.17 -11.28
CA GLY A 287 -13.02 3.76 -11.84
C GLY A 287 -12.87 4.29 -13.27
N PRO A 288 -14.01 4.60 -13.93
CA PRO A 288 -14.05 4.98 -15.35
C PRO A 288 -13.29 6.29 -15.64
N ALA A 289 -13.20 7.20 -14.66
CA ALA A 289 -12.45 8.44 -14.81
C ALA A 289 -10.95 8.19 -15.01
N THR A 290 -10.38 7.21 -14.29
CA THR A 290 -8.96 6.84 -14.41
C THR A 290 -8.70 6.10 -15.72
N ALA A 291 -9.58 5.19 -16.13
CA ALA A 291 -9.51 4.52 -17.43
C ALA A 291 -9.53 5.52 -18.61
N ALA A 292 -10.40 6.53 -18.56
CA ALA A 292 -10.42 7.61 -19.54
C ALA A 292 -9.16 8.49 -19.48
N GLY A 293 -8.64 8.73 -18.27
CA GLY A 293 -7.38 9.45 -18.04
C GLY A 293 -6.17 8.74 -18.66
N LEU A 294 -6.08 7.42 -18.52
CA LEU A 294 -5.02 6.59 -19.10
C LEU A 294 -4.99 6.65 -20.63
N GLY A 295 -6.15 6.58 -21.29
CA GLY A 295 -6.24 6.73 -22.74
C GLY A 295 -5.74 8.11 -23.22
N ARG A 296 -6.05 9.17 -22.46
CA ARG A 296 -5.55 10.53 -22.76
C ARG A 296 -4.05 10.67 -22.47
N ALA A 297 -3.57 10.08 -21.37
CA ALA A 297 -2.16 10.04 -21.00
C ALA A 297 -1.29 9.35 -22.06
N GLY A 298 -1.70 8.16 -22.54
CA GLY A 298 -1.02 7.46 -23.63
C GLY A 298 -0.96 8.30 -24.92
N SER A 299 -2.04 9.03 -25.21
CA SER A 299 -2.07 9.93 -26.37
C SER A 299 -1.17 11.16 -26.22
N ALA A 300 -0.93 11.64 -24.99
CA ALA A 300 -0.02 12.74 -24.70
C ALA A 300 1.45 12.29 -24.76
N LEU A 301 1.76 11.06 -24.32
CA LEU A 301 3.05 10.40 -24.53
C LEU A 301 3.38 10.27 -26.03
N ALA A 302 2.41 9.86 -26.83
CA ALA A 302 2.56 9.73 -28.29
C ALA A 302 2.77 11.08 -28.99
N ARG A 303 2.08 12.14 -28.52
CA ARG A 303 2.11 13.47 -29.14
C ARG A 303 3.15 14.43 -28.54
N ARG A 304 3.83 14.06 -27.44
CA ARG A 304 4.86 14.85 -26.71
C ARG A 304 4.47 16.32 -26.45
N THR A 305 3.20 16.58 -26.13
CA THR A 305 2.64 17.93 -26.17
C THR A 305 2.98 18.81 -24.94
N ASP A 306 3.22 18.24 -23.76
CA ASP A 306 3.53 18.99 -22.52
C ASP A 306 4.33 18.11 -21.51
N PRO A 307 5.47 18.58 -20.96
CA PRO A 307 6.19 17.87 -19.90
C PRO A 307 5.33 17.43 -18.71
N ALA A 308 4.36 18.23 -18.25
CA ALA A 308 3.50 17.85 -17.13
C ALA A 308 2.57 16.68 -17.49
N ALA A 309 1.99 16.71 -18.70
CA ALA A 309 1.16 15.63 -19.22
C ALA A 309 1.97 14.34 -19.43
N VAL A 310 3.21 14.43 -19.91
CA VAL A 310 4.10 13.27 -20.05
C VAL A 310 4.43 12.68 -18.68
N ARG A 311 4.77 13.50 -17.68
CA ARG A 311 5.07 13.02 -16.31
C ARG A 311 3.88 12.33 -15.66
N LEU A 312 2.68 12.90 -15.81
CA LEU A 312 1.45 12.28 -15.31
C LEU A 312 1.21 10.94 -15.99
N ALA A 313 1.45 10.85 -17.31
CA ALA A 313 1.27 9.63 -18.07
C ALA A 313 2.26 8.50 -17.72
N LEU A 314 3.41 8.84 -17.14
CA LEU A 314 4.41 7.87 -16.67
C LEU A 314 4.14 7.37 -15.24
N LEU A 315 3.24 8.04 -14.52
CA LEU A 315 2.80 7.68 -13.16
C LEU A 315 1.48 6.90 -13.15
N ALA A 316 0.78 6.87 -14.28
CA ALA A 316 -0.51 6.20 -14.45
C ALA A 316 -0.31 4.78 -14.99
#